data_AF-A0A9P6CIE8-F1
#
_entry.id   AF-A0A9P6CIE8-F1
#
_cell.length_a   1.000
_cell.length_b   1.000
_cell.length_c   1.000
_cell.angle_alpha   90.00
_cell.angle_beta   90.00
_cell.angle_gamma   90.00
#
_symmetry.space_group_name_H-M   'P 1'
#
loop_
_entity.id
_entity.type
_entity.pdbx_description
1 polymer ?
#
loop_
_entity_poly.entity_id
_entity_poly.type
_entity_poly.pdbx_seq_one_letter_code
_entity_poly.pdbx_strand_id
1 'polypeptide(L)'
;MEPTDKEIQYIDPHGAKETLGDNAIHVEGLSMILYDTDQFMDHFYHWWGEIILGSWRVYSAFIQYSNASWPPPLPARFILPHIYLDEWHDRAGVNAPLMRACFSSASIEKQDYWLDLIALNRTVVFERAMIVSREAARRHPFSDKWYKMMAGTMDVPTLDNFWEYLRSTTIFNFLGYLPTVVVNPIPGNTEKPIITYISRQGAGRRLIDKDHELLVESLKLLEDEGICEVFVAMMERMSLHDQIDLVSRSTILIGVHGNGLTHQLWMPPSHRSTVIEIFIPKAYVFDYELPARNLGHRHYAVWNDTLITYPKGTYYKGITYGDGFHGNSIPVYGPAVARVIRERLTEPITSRGGARN
;
A
#
# COMPACT_ATOMS: atom_id res chain seq x y z
N MET A 1 1.05 20.90 -5.19
CA MET A 1 0.72 22.33 -5.42
C MET A 1 0.72 23.06 -4.09
N GLU A 2 1.36 24.23 -4.04
CA GLU A 2 1.40 25.03 -2.82
C GLU A 2 0.08 25.76 -2.61
N PRO A 3 -0.59 25.63 -1.45
CA PRO A 3 -1.81 26.37 -1.20
C PRO A 3 -1.49 27.86 -1.01
N THR A 4 -2.33 28.73 -1.54
CA THR A 4 -2.36 30.16 -1.21
C THR A 4 -3.55 30.44 -0.31
N ASP A 5 -3.77 31.72 0.00
CA ASP A 5 -4.95 32.19 0.74
C ASP A 5 -6.28 31.91 0.00
N LYS A 6 -6.25 31.32 -1.21
CA LYS A 6 -7.45 30.88 -1.92
C LYS A 6 -7.89 29.50 -1.47
N GLU A 7 -6.95 28.63 -1.10
CA GLU A 7 -7.23 27.24 -0.74
C GLU A 7 -7.24 27.01 0.77
N ILE A 8 -6.43 27.74 1.54
CA ILE A 8 -6.43 27.64 3.00
C ILE A 8 -6.20 28.99 3.66
N GLN A 9 -7.02 29.31 4.66
CA GLN A 9 -6.87 30.47 5.51
C GLN A 9 -7.11 30.08 6.97
N TYR A 10 -6.34 30.67 7.88
CA TYR A 10 -6.59 30.60 9.32
C TYR A 10 -7.36 31.86 9.73
N ILE A 11 -8.60 31.68 10.16
CA ILE A 11 -9.51 32.79 10.46
C ILE A 11 -9.58 32.98 11.98
N ASP A 12 -9.39 34.23 12.43
CA ASP A 12 -9.56 34.59 13.83
C ASP A 12 -11.05 34.58 14.23
N PRO A 13 -11.43 34.03 15.39
CA PRO A 13 -12.82 33.97 15.82
C PRO A 13 -13.55 35.32 15.86
N HIS A 14 -12.85 36.44 16.10
CA HIS A 14 -13.47 37.76 16.12
C HIS A 14 -13.85 38.26 14.73
N GLY A 15 -13.09 37.90 13.69
CA GLY A 15 -13.35 38.23 12.28
C GLY A 15 -14.12 37.14 11.50
N ALA A 16 -14.35 35.98 12.11
CA ALA A 16 -14.92 34.82 11.45
C ALA A 16 -16.30 35.10 10.82
N LYS A 17 -17.13 35.91 11.48
CA LYS A 17 -18.46 36.25 10.96
C LYS A 17 -18.41 37.00 9.63
N GLU A 18 -17.43 37.88 9.43
CA GLU A 18 -17.29 38.65 8.19
C GLU A 18 -16.91 37.75 7.01
N THR A 19 -16.11 36.71 7.26
CA THR A 19 -15.65 35.77 6.23
C THR A 19 -16.65 34.64 5.98
N LEU A 20 -17.20 34.06 7.06
CA LEU A 20 -18.06 32.87 7.01
C LEU A 20 -19.55 33.20 6.89
N GLY A 21 -19.96 34.44 7.15
CA GLY A 21 -21.37 34.87 7.10
C GLY A 21 -22.24 34.25 8.21
N ASP A 22 -23.55 34.43 8.07
CA ASP A 22 -24.54 34.03 9.09
C ASP A 22 -25.09 32.60 8.91
N ASN A 23 -24.89 31.98 7.74
CA ASN A 23 -25.49 30.69 7.40
C ASN A 23 -24.47 29.76 6.77
N ALA A 24 -24.53 28.48 7.12
CA ALA A 24 -23.66 27.45 6.57
C ALA A 24 -24.47 26.26 6.03
N ILE A 25 -23.97 25.67 4.96
CA ILE A 25 -24.41 24.36 4.47
C ILE A 25 -23.57 23.31 5.18
N HIS A 26 -24.22 22.39 5.88
CA HIS A 26 -23.54 21.33 6.61
C HIS A 26 -23.40 20.09 5.74
N VAL A 27 -22.20 19.52 5.72
CA VAL A 27 -21.89 18.27 5.01
C VAL A 27 -21.49 17.22 6.05
N GLU A 28 -22.40 16.28 6.30
CA GLU A 28 -22.27 15.25 7.33
C GLU A 28 -21.25 14.15 6.96
N GLY A 29 -20.72 13.47 7.97
CA GLY A 29 -19.78 12.37 7.82
C GLY A 29 -18.34 12.80 7.51
N LEU A 30 -17.44 11.80 7.45
CA LEU A 30 -16.03 12.03 7.18
C LEU A 30 -15.80 12.30 5.68
N SER A 31 -15.17 13.44 5.38
CA SER A 31 -14.71 13.82 4.05
C SER A 31 -13.19 13.71 3.98
N MET A 32 -12.68 12.79 3.15
CA MET A 32 -11.25 12.69 2.83
C MET A 32 -10.95 13.56 1.61
N ILE A 33 -10.36 14.72 1.84
CA ILE A 33 -10.00 15.68 0.78
C ILE A 33 -8.58 15.35 0.32
N LEU A 34 -8.46 14.70 -0.84
CA LEU A 34 -7.17 14.33 -1.41
C LEU A 34 -6.69 15.47 -2.31
N TYR A 35 -5.80 16.30 -1.76
CA TYR A 35 -5.25 17.50 -2.39
C TYR A 35 -3.93 17.15 -3.10
N ASP A 36 -4.04 16.53 -4.27
CA ASP A 36 -2.94 16.15 -5.14
C ASP A 36 -3.34 16.30 -6.62
N THR A 37 -2.43 16.01 -7.54
CA THR A 37 -2.67 16.11 -9.00
C THR A 37 -2.77 14.73 -9.66
N ASP A 38 -3.27 14.72 -10.90
CA ASP A 38 -3.35 13.58 -11.80
C ASP A 38 -2.02 12.82 -11.93
N GLN A 39 -0.89 13.54 -11.98
CA GLN A 39 0.48 13.00 -12.07
C GLN A 39 0.77 11.81 -11.14
N PHE A 40 0.16 11.76 -9.96
CA PHE A 40 0.35 10.69 -8.99
C PHE A 40 -0.92 9.90 -8.74
N MET A 41 -2.10 10.51 -8.87
CA MET A 41 -3.36 9.84 -8.54
C MET A 41 -3.74 8.75 -9.56
N ASP A 42 -3.25 8.84 -10.80
CA ASP A 42 -3.42 7.84 -11.86
C ASP A 42 -2.50 6.61 -11.72
N HIS A 43 -1.85 6.44 -10.56
CA HIS A 43 -0.84 5.40 -10.37
C HIS A 43 -1.13 4.54 -9.15
N PHE A 44 -1.28 3.23 -9.36
CA PHE A 44 -1.71 2.27 -8.34
C PHE A 44 -0.92 2.38 -7.02
N TYR A 45 0.40 2.47 -7.10
CA TYR A 45 1.25 2.63 -5.93
C TYR A 45 1.01 3.95 -5.18
N HIS A 46 0.94 5.07 -5.89
CA HIS A 46 0.83 6.38 -5.25
C HIS A 46 -0.55 6.55 -4.60
N TRP A 47 -1.61 6.06 -5.26
CA TRP A 47 -2.95 6.04 -4.69
C TRP A 47 -3.03 5.15 -3.45
N TRP A 48 -2.75 3.86 -3.59
CA TRP A 48 -3.00 2.91 -2.50
C TRP A 48 -1.86 2.82 -1.49
N GLY A 49 -0.62 2.76 -1.96
CA GLY A 49 0.57 2.61 -1.14
C GLY A 49 0.98 3.87 -0.38
N GLU A 50 0.64 5.06 -0.87
CA GLU A 50 0.96 6.32 -0.19
C GLU A 50 -0.28 7.04 0.35
N ILE A 51 -1.22 7.42 -0.52
CA ILE A 51 -2.35 8.29 -0.16
C ILE A 51 -3.32 7.56 0.78
N ILE A 52 -3.86 6.40 0.36
CA ILE A 52 -4.84 5.66 1.16
C ILE A 52 -4.20 5.03 2.39
N LEU A 53 -3.08 4.30 2.23
CA LEU A 53 -2.39 3.68 3.37
C LEU A 53 -1.96 4.74 4.41
N GLY A 54 -1.35 5.84 3.96
CA GLY A 54 -0.89 6.91 4.84
C GLY A 54 -2.02 7.64 5.56
N SER A 55 -3.10 7.98 4.84
CA SER A 55 -4.26 8.65 5.45
C SER A 55 -5.00 7.74 6.43
N TRP A 56 -5.20 6.47 6.06
CA TRP A 56 -5.85 5.47 6.92
C TRP A 56 -5.05 5.20 8.20
N ARG A 57 -3.72 5.20 8.11
CA ARG A 57 -2.83 5.08 9.29
C ARG A 57 -3.07 6.21 10.29
N VAL A 58 -3.06 7.46 9.82
CA VAL A 58 -3.28 8.64 10.69
C VAL A 58 -4.69 8.65 11.25
N TYR A 59 -5.70 8.33 10.43
CA TYR A 59 -7.08 8.26 10.87
C TYR A 59 -7.29 7.17 11.94
N SER A 60 -6.69 5.99 11.75
CA SER A 60 -6.74 4.88 12.71
C SER A 60 -6.09 5.26 14.06
N ALA A 61 -4.96 5.98 14.03
CA ALA A 61 -4.32 6.50 15.24
C ALA A 61 -5.22 7.47 16.00
N PHE A 62 -5.85 8.42 15.29
CA PHE A 62 -6.77 9.38 15.93
C PHE A 62 -7.95 8.67 16.63
N ILE A 63 -8.50 7.65 15.98
CA ILE A 63 -9.62 6.87 16.52
C ILE A 63 -9.21 6.17 17.81
N GLN A 64 -8.01 5.58 17.84
CA GLN A 64 -7.43 4.98 19.04
C GLN A 64 -7.31 5.98 20.21
N TYR A 65 -6.89 7.22 19.95
CA TYR A 65 -6.79 8.26 20.99
C TYR A 65 -8.14 8.83 21.43
N SER A 66 -9.14 8.81 20.56
CA SER A 66 -10.47 9.37 20.82
C SER A 66 -11.42 8.43 21.60
N ASN A 67 -10.97 7.22 21.98
CA ASN A 67 -11.81 6.15 22.55
C ASN A 67 -13.05 5.81 21.70
N ALA A 68 -13.00 6.07 20.38
CA ALA A 68 -14.06 5.71 19.46
C ALA A 68 -14.05 4.20 19.17
N SER A 69 -15.20 3.66 18.76
CA SER A 69 -15.34 2.23 18.42
C SER A 69 -14.46 1.84 17.24
N TRP A 70 -13.89 0.63 17.30
CA TRP A 70 -13.19 -0.01 16.19
C TRP A 70 -14.10 -1.05 15.50
N PRO A 71 -14.10 -1.15 14.15
CA PRO A 71 -13.35 -0.35 13.19
C PRO A 71 -13.87 1.09 13.11
N PRO A 72 -13.03 2.05 12.68
CA PRO A 72 -13.45 3.44 12.56
C PRO A 72 -14.51 3.59 11.46
N PRO A 73 -15.41 4.59 11.56
CA PRO A 73 -16.35 4.90 10.49
C PRO A 73 -15.64 5.10 9.15
N LEU A 74 -16.13 4.43 8.10
CA LEU A 74 -15.60 4.65 6.75
C LEU A 74 -15.89 6.09 6.29
N PRO A 75 -15.03 6.68 5.44
CA PRO A 75 -15.31 7.95 4.79
C PRO A 75 -16.67 7.93 4.09
N ALA A 76 -17.45 8.99 4.27
CA ALA A 76 -18.68 9.19 3.50
C ALA A 76 -18.34 9.61 2.06
N ARG A 77 -17.20 10.27 1.87
CA ARG A 77 -16.72 10.74 0.57
C ARG A 77 -15.21 10.92 0.51
N PHE A 78 -14.69 10.72 -0.68
CA PHE A 78 -13.39 11.20 -1.11
C PHE A 78 -13.60 12.37 -2.05
N ILE A 79 -12.93 13.49 -1.80
CA ILE A 79 -13.04 14.71 -2.61
C ILE A 79 -11.69 14.92 -3.28
N LEU A 80 -11.70 15.10 -4.60
CA LEU A 80 -10.52 15.25 -5.46
C LEU A 80 -10.58 16.61 -6.18
N PRO A 81 -10.23 17.73 -5.51
CA PRO A 81 -10.49 19.07 -6.04
C PRO A 81 -9.78 19.39 -7.37
N HIS A 82 -8.72 18.65 -7.69
CA HIS A 82 -7.83 18.91 -8.84
C HIS A 82 -7.79 17.78 -9.85
N ILE A 83 -8.77 16.87 -9.78
CA ILE A 83 -8.90 15.75 -10.70
C ILE A 83 -10.13 15.96 -11.55
N TYR A 84 -9.95 15.93 -12.86
CA TYR A 84 -11.01 16.03 -13.85
C TYR A 84 -11.40 14.62 -14.36
N LEU A 85 -12.69 14.42 -14.64
CA LEU A 85 -13.26 13.19 -15.21
C LEU A 85 -12.74 11.88 -14.58
N ASP A 86 -11.87 11.15 -15.28
CA ASP A 86 -11.33 9.85 -14.91
C ASP A 86 -9.81 9.88 -14.72
N GLU A 87 -9.20 11.04 -14.52
CA GLU A 87 -7.75 11.22 -14.34
C GLU A 87 -7.14 10.48 -13.14
N TRP A 88 -7.95 9.97 -12.21
CA TRP A 88 -7.48 9.14 -11.09
C TRP A 88 -7.57 7.63 -11.38
N HIS A 89 -8.19 7.24 -12.49
CA HIS A 89 -8.21 5.85 -12.93
C HIS A 89 -6.82 5.50 -13.43
N ASP A 90 -6.19 4.54 -12.76
CA ASP A 90 -4.86 4.15 -13.14
C ASP A 90 -4.85 3.32 -14.43
N ARG A 91 -3.72 3.34 -15.13
CA ARG A 91 -3.54 2.58 -16.37
C ARG A 91 -3.77 1.07 -16.22
N ALA A 92 -3.54 0.49 -15.04
CA ALA A 92 -3.79 -0.93 -14.81
C ALA A 92 -5.27 -1.23 -14.50
N GLY A 93 -6.10 -0.21 -14.31
CA GLY A 93 -7.55 -0.33 -14.10
C GLY A 93 -7.92 -0.91 -12.74
N VAL A 94 -7.09 -0.71 -11.71
CA VAL A 94 -7.28 -1.33 -10.39
C VAL A 94 -7.78 -0.35 -9.32
N ASN A 95 -7.42 0.93 -9.41
CA ASN A 95 -7.78 1.96 -8.43
C ASN A 95 -9.29 2.04 -8.24
N ALA A 96 -10.04 2.19 -9.34
CA ALA A 96 -11.47 2.42 -9.25
C ALA A 96 -12.24 1.21 -8.71
N PRO A 97 -12.07 -0.02 -9.22
CA PRO A 97 -12.73 -1.18 -8.63
C PRO A 97 -12.32 -1.44 -7.18
N LEU A 98 -11.05 -1.26 -6.82
CA LEU A 98 -10.59 -1.41 -5.43
C LEU A 98 -11.25 -0.39 -4.50
N MET A 99 -11.41 0.87 -4.94
CA MET A 99 -12.11 1.88 -4.14
C MET A 99 -13.57 1.51 -3.91
N ARG A 100 -14.25 0.96 -4.94
CA ARG A 100 -15.64 0.49 -4.81
C ARG A 100 -15.77 -0.75 -3.92
N ALA A 101 -14.78 -1.63 -3.91
CA ALA A 101 -14.76 -2.79 -3.02
C ALA A 101 -14.39 -2.41 -1.58
N CYS A 102 -13.46 -1.47 -1.38
CA CYS A 102 -12.97 -1.09 -0.06
C CYS A 102 -13.91 -0.12 0.67
N PHE A 103 -14.45 0.87 -0.08
CA PHE A 103 -15.29 1.94 0.43
C PHE A 103 -16.63 1.98 -0.32
N SER A 104 -17.42 0.91 -0.17
CA SER A 104 -18.61 0.64 -1.01
C SER A 104 -19.71 1.70 -0.95
N SER A 105 -19.80 2.45 0.17
CA SER A 105 -20.76 3.55 0.32
C SER A 105 -20.18 4.93 0.09
N ALA A 106 -18.86 5.05 -0.11
CA ALA A 106 -18.21 6.35 -0.24
C ALA A 106 -18.39 6.90 -1.66
N SER A 107 -18.84 8.16 -1.75
CA SER A 107 -18.77 8.87 -3.02
C SER A 107 -17.34 9.29 -3.35
N ILE A 108 -17.05 9.42 -4.64
CA ILE A 108 -15.77 9.97 -5.13
C ILE A 108 -16.13 11.22 -5.92
N GLU A 109 -16.06 12.34 -5.24
CA GLU A 109 -16.37 13.66 -5.75
C GLU A 109 -15.12 14.28 -6.36
N LYS A 110 -15.25 14.89 -7.53
CA LYS A 110 -14.11 15.40 -8.31
C LYS A 110 -14.11 16.91 -8.36
N GLN A 111 -13.33 17.48 -9.27
CA GLN A 111 -13.22 18.93 -9.42
C GLN A 111 -14.57 19.60 -9.70
N ASP A 112 -15.46 18.97 -10.47
CA ASP A 112 -16.80 19.48 -10.76
C ASP A 112 -17.61 19.72 -9.47
N TYR A 113 -17.67 18.72 -8.58
CA TYR A 113 -18.28 18.87 -7.26
C TYR A 113 -17.66 20.02 -6.45
N TRP A 114 -16.32 20.14 -6.46
CA TRP A 114 -15.64 21.21 -5.73
C TRP A 114 -15.97 22.60 -6.29
N LEU A 115 -16.04 22.72 -7.62
CA LEU A 115 -16.44 23.96 -8.30
C LEU A 115 -17.90 24.33 -8.03
N ASP A 116 -18.79 23.34 -7.92
CA ASP A 116 -20.18 23.58 -7.53
C ASP A 116 -20.26 24.15 -6.10
N LEU A 117 -19.46 23.62 -5.15
CA LEU A 117 -19.38 24.19 -3.81
C LEU A 117 -18.91 25.65 -3.82
N ILE A 118 -17.94 25.99 -4.67
CA ILE A 118 -17.49 27.39 -4.86
C ILE A 118 -18.62 28.24 -5.45
N ALA A 119 -19.34 27.73 -6.44
CA ALA A 119 -20.41 28.44 -7.14
C ALA A 119 -21.62 28.77 -6.24
N LEU A 120 -21.86 27.97 -5.18
CA LEU A 120 -22.87 28.29 -4.17
C LEU A 120 -22.65 29.66 -3.51
N ASN A 121 -21.40 30.13 -3.47
CA ASN A 121 -21.02 31.40 -2.82
C ASN A 121 -21.60 31.48 -1.38
N ARG A 122 -21.44 30.38 -0.64
CA ARG A 122 -21.91 30.17 0.72
C ARG A 122 -20.87 29.37 1.49
N THR A 123 -20.85 29.55 2.81
CA THR A 123 -20.00 28.75 3.69
C THR A 123 -20.49 27.31 3.72
N VAL A 124 -19.57 26.39 3.48
CA VAL A 124 -19.78 24.95 3.56
C VAL A 124 -18.95 24.41 4.73
N VAL A 125 -19.61 23.73 5.66
CA VAL A 125 -18.97 23.16 6.85
C VAL A 125 -18.99 21.65 6.73
N PHE A 126 -17.82 21.05 6.59
CA PHE A 126 -17.66 19.60 6.71
C PHE A 126 -17.68 19.21 8.19
N GLU A 127 -18.55 18.28 8.58
CA GLU A 127 -18.63 17.76 9.96
C GLU A 127 -17.27 17.24 10.42
N ARG A 128 -16.60 16.46 9.57
CA ARG A 128 -15.24 15.97 9.75
C ARG A 128 -14.52 15.99 8.41
N ALA A 129 -13.33 16.59 8.38
CA ALA A 129 -12.48 16.64 7.19
C ALA A 129 -11.06 16.18 7.52
N MET A 130 -10.49 15.38 6.62
CA MET A 130 -9.07 15.06 6.61
C MET A 130 -8.49 15.52 5.28
N ILE A 131 -7.52 16.42 5.33
CA ILE A 131 -6.83 16.92 4.13
C ILE A 131 -5.54 16.12 3.95
N VAL A 132 -5.40 15.46 2.81
CA VAL A 132 -4.24 14.67 2.45
C VAL A 132 -3.49 15.40 1.35
N SER A 133 -2.31 15.95 1.66
CA SER A 133 -1.56 16.80 0.73
C SER A 133 -0.12 16.32 0.57
N ARG A 134 0.27 16.01 -0.68
CA ARG A 134 1.64 15.62 -1.01
C ARG A 134 2.63 16.75 -0.75
N GLU A 135 2.23 17.99 -0.99
CA GLU A 135 3.07 19.16 -0.78
C GLU A 135 3.32 19.45 0.71
N ALA A 136 2.31 19.22 1.56
CA ALA A 136 2.50 19.26 3.01
C ALA A 136 3.42 18.12 3.46
N ALA A 137 3.20 16.91 2.94
CA ALA A 137 4.02 15.74 3.25
C ALA A 137 5.50 15.96 2.87
N ARG A 138 5.78 16.56 1.71
CA ARG A 138 7.15 16.83 1.22
C ARG A 138 7.98 17.68 2.19
N ARG A 139 7.35 18.54 2.99
CA ARG A 139 8.03 19.38 3.99
C ARG A 139 8.36 18.67 5.29
N HIS A 140 7.82 17.48 5.51
CA HIS A 140 8.13 16.71 6.71
C HIS A 140 9.61 16.33 6.72
N PRO A 141 10.33 16.40 7.85
CA PRO A 141 11.76 16.04 7.93
C PRO A 141 12.11 14.63 7.45
N PHE A 142 11.13 13.72 7.42
CA PHE A 142 11.34 12.36 6.89
C PHE A 142 11.17 12.22 5.38
N SER A 143 10.69 13.25 4.69
CA SER A 143 10.60 13.21 3.25
C SER A 143 11.99 13.12 2.61
N ASP A 144 13.02 13.75 3.18
CA ASP A 144 14.41 13.61 2.71
C ASP A 144 15.06 12.29 3.14
N LYS A 145 14.40 11.53 4.01
CA LYS A 145 14.87 10.22 4.48
C LYS A 145 14.35 9.10 3.59
N TRP A 146 13.06 9.12 3.28
CA TRP A 146 12.40 8.04 2.54
C TRP A 146 11.97 8.43 1.13
N TYR A 147 11.88 9.72 0.82
CA TYR A 147 11.46 10.25 -0.49
C TYR A 147 10.08 9.76 -0.93
N LYS A 148 9.17 9.59 0.05
CA LYS A 148 7.79 9.14 -0.14
C LYS A 148 6.80 10.04 0.57
N MET A 149 5.61 10.17 0.01
CA MET A 149 4.53 10.97 0.58
C MET A 149 4.09 10.43 1.95
N MET A 150 4.09 9.10 2.14
CA MET A 150 3.76 8.50 3.44
C MET A 150 4.85 8.67 4.50
N ALA A 151 5.98 9.32 4.20
CA ALA A 151 7.11 9.42 5.12
C ALA A 151 6.73 9.99 6.49
N GLY A 152 5.95 11.08 6.53
CA GLY A 152 5.53 11.69 7.78
C GLY A 152 4.61 10.82 8.64
N THR A 153 3.94 9.83 8.06
CA THR A 153 2.98 8.99 8.78
C THR A 153 3.65 7.82 9.50
N MET A 154 4.90 7.50 9.16
CA MET A 154 5.62 6.35 9.73
C MET A 154 5.85 6.45 11.24
N ASP A 155 5.93 7.67 11.78
CA ASP A 155 6.14 7.91 13.21
C ASP A 155 4.82 8.08 13.99
N VAL A 156 3.67 8.04 13.29
CA VAL A 156 2.37 8.07 13.95
C VAL A 156 2.11 6.70 14.57
N PRO A 157 1.97 6.59 15.90
CA PRO A 157 1.66 5.31 16.55
C PRO A 157 0.22 4.90 16.23
N THR A 158 0.02 3.65 15.83
CA THR A 158 -1.30 3.07 15.55
C THR A 158 -1.30 1.57 15.87
N LEU A 159 -2.47 0.93 15.79
CA LEU A 159 -2.62 -0.51 15.97
C LEU A 159 -1.85 -1.30 14.90
N ASP A 160 -1.20 -2.40 15.27
CA ASP A 160 -0.44 -3.24 14.31
C ASP A 160 -1.34 -3.79 13.18
N ASN A 161 -2.64 -3.95 13.44
CA ASN A 161 -3.63 -4.44 12.49
C ASN A 161 -4.53 -3.33 11.92
N PHE A 162 -4.11 -2.07 11.91
CA PHE A 162 -4.94 -0.94 11.46
C PHE A 162 -5.50 -1.11 10.03
N TRP A 163 -4.80 -1.85 9.16
CA TRP A 163 -5.20 -2.15 7.79
C TRP A 163 -6.17 -3.34 7.64
N GLU A 164 -6.31 -4.17 8.68
CA GLU A 164 -7.07 -5.44 8.62
C GLU A 164 -8.51 -5.23 8.16
N TYR A 165 -9.18 -4.21 8.67
CA TYR A 165 -10.56 -3.93 8.31
C TYR A 165 -10.71 -3.66 6.80
N LEU A 166 -9.89 -2.77 6.24
CA LEU A 166 -9.92 -2.46 4.81
C LEU A 166 -9.55 -3.68 3.96
N ARG A 167 -8.54 -4.45 4.35
CA ARG A 167 -8.14 -5.67 3.65
C ARG A 167 -9.26 -6.71 3.64
N SER A 168 -9.82 -7.05 4.80
CA SER A 168 -10.88 -8.05 4.92
C SER A 168 -12.15 -7.62 4.17
N THR A 169 -12.60 -6.38 4.31
CA THR A 169 -13.77 -5.89 3.56
C THR A 169 -13.55 -5.93 2.05
N THR A 170 -12.37 -5.53 1.58
CA THR A 170 -12.04 -5.56 0.15
C THR A 170 -12.04 -6.99 -0.38
N ILE A 171 -11.33 -7.90 0.29
CA ILE A 171 -11.25 -9.31 -0.12
C ILE A 171 -12.63 -9.95 -0.14
N PHE A 172 -13.42 -9.76 0.92
CA PHE A 172 -14.77 -10.32 1.00
C PHE A 172 -15.67 -9.80 -0.13
N ASN A 173 -15.58 -8.50 -0.46
CA ASN A 173 -16.37 -7.92 -1.54
C ASN A 173 -15.96 -8.41 -2.93
N PHE A 174 -14.70 -8.83 -3.13
CA PHE A 174 -14.25 -9.46 -4.37
C PHE A 174 -14.63 -10.94 -4.45
N LEU A 175 -14.35 -11.70 -3.38
CA LEU A 175 -14.37 -13.16 -3.41
C LEU A 175 -15.66 -13.78 -2.85
N GLY A 176 -16.41 -13.03 -2.05
CA GLY A 176 -17.56 -13.54 -1.27
C GLY A 176 -17.16 -14.34 -0.02
N TYR A 177 -15.87 -14.47 0.27
CA TYR A 177 -15.33 -15.15 1.44
C TYR A 177 -13.96 -14.55 1.84
N LEU A 178 -13.49 -14.86 3.05
CA LEU A 178 -12.13 -14.54 3.49
C LEU A 178 -11.28 -15.81 3.41
N PRO A 179 -10.21 -15.86 2.58
CA PRO A 179 -9.37 -17.02 2.50
C PRO A 179 -8.62 -17.30 3.81
N THR A 180 -8.49 -18.59 4.14
CA THR A 180 -7.64 -19.04 5.25
C THR A 180 -6.19 -19.01 4.80
N VAL A 181 -5.32 -18.52 5.68
CA VAL A 181 -3.88 -18.42 5.41
C VAL A 181 -3.17 -19.46 6.26
N VAL A 182 -2.26 -20.21 5.64
CA VAL A 182 -1.43 -21.17 6.38
C VAL A 182 -0.40 -20.41 7.21
N VAL A 183 -0.78 -20.08 8.44
CA VAL A 183 0.12 -19.43 9.41
C VAL A 183 1.13 -20.44 9.97
N ASN A 184 0.73 -21.70 10.09
CA ASN A 184 1.51 -22.80 10.65
C ASN A 184 1.36 -24.07 9.78
N PRO A 185 2.41 -24.54 9.09
CA PRO A 185 2.48 -25.92 8.67
C PRO A 185 2.69 -26.77 9.93
N ILE A 186 1.60 -27.16 10.60
CA ILE A 186 1.63 -28.16 11.68
C ILE A 186 1.99 -29.50 11.04
N PRO A 187 2.81 -30.37 11.66
CA PRO A 187 2.99 -31.74 11.18
C PRO A 187 1.63 -32.43 11.04
N GLY A 188 1.22 -32.73 9.81
CA GLY A 188 -0.09 -33.30 9.47
C GLY A 188 -1.09 -32.33 8.81
N ASN A 189 -0.78 -31.02 8.71
CA ASN A 189 -1.53 -30.11 7.86
C ASN A 189 -1.10 -30.28 6.39
N THR A 190 -2.05 -30.54 5.49
CA THR A 190 -1.80 -30.71 4.06
C THR A 190 -1.70 -29.40 3.30
N GLU A 191 -2.17 -28.29 3.89
CA GLU A 191 -2.12 -26.97 3.24
C GLU A 191 -0.72 -26.36 3.35
N LYS A 192 -0.18 -25.97 2.19
CA LYS A 192 1.17 -25.41 2.06
C LYS A 192 1.12 -23.88 1.96
N PRO A 193 2.13 -23.16 2.48
CA PRO A 193 2.27 -21.73 2.20
C PRO A 193 2.37 -21.44 0.70
N ILE A 194 1.74 -20.36 0.25
CA ILE A 194 1.75 -19.95 -1.17
C ILE A 194 2.84 -18.89 -1.40
N ILE A 195 3.65 -19.11 -2.43
CA ILE A 195 4.64 -18.16 -2.93
C ILE A 195 4.16 -17.65 -4.28
N THR A 196 3.99 -16.34 -4.37
CA THR A 196 3.58 -15.68 -5.61
C THR A 196 4.73 -14.85 -6.13
N TYR A 197 5.31 -15.28 -7.24
CA TYR A 197 6.28 -14.51 -8.00
C TYR A 197 5.55 -13.69 -9.07
N ILE A 198 5.54 -12.37 -8.89
CA ILE A 198 5.02 -11.41 -9.85
C ILE A 198 6.05 -11.24 -10.97
N SER A 199 5.91 -12.07 -12.01
CA SER A 199 6.71 -12.02 -13.22
C SER A 199 6.40 -10.75 -14.01
N ARG A 200 7.47 -10.10 -14.48
CA ARG A 200 7.41 -8.94 -15.37
C ARG A 200 8.05 -9.22 -16.73
N GLN A 201 8.28 -10.48 -17.10
CA GLN A 201 8.95 -10.78 -18.37
C GLN A 201 8.17 -10.30 -19.61
N GLY A 202 6.87 -10.07 -19.49
CA GLY A 202 6.03 -9.43 -20.50
C GLY A 202 6.07 -7.90 -20.55
N ALA A 203 6.80 -7.24 -19.65
CA ALA A 203 6.85 -5.79 -19.50
C ALA A 203 8.26 -5.22 -19.71
N GLY A 204 8.38 -3.88 -19.76
CA GLY A 204 9.66 -3.21 -20.02
C GLY A 204 10.70 -3.38 -18.91
N ARG A 205 10.31 -3.14 -17.65
CA ARG A 205 11.18 -3.38 -16.48
C ARG A 205 11.10 -4.85 -16.07
N ARG A 206 12.18 -5.61 -16.26
CA ARG A 206 12.19 -7.08 -16.11
C ARG A 206 13.58 -7.64 -15.79
N LEU A 207 13.63 -8.93 -15.49
CA LEU A 207 14.88 -9.64 -15.23
C LEU A 207 15.58 -10.01 -16.53
N ILE A 208 16.88 -10.30 -16.43
CA ILE A 208 17.62 -11.03 -17.46
C ILE A 208 16.95 -12.40 -17.67
N ASP A 209 16.71 -12.81 -18.92
CA ASP A 209 15.91 -14.00 -19.22
C ASP A 209 16.46 -15.28 -18.56
N LYS A 210 17.78 -15.48 -18.61
CA LYS A 210 18.44 -16.63 -17.95
C LYS A 210 18.27 -16.61 -16.43
N ASP A 211 18.34 -15.42 -15.83
CA ASP A 211 18.20 -15.26 -14.37
C ASP A 211 16.74 -15.45 -13.94
N HIS A 212 15.79 -15.04 -14.78
CA HIS A 212 14.37 -15.35 -14.61
C HIS A 212 14.11 -16.86 -14.63
N GLU A 213 14.63 -17.57 -15.64
CA GLU A 213 14.50 -19.03 -15.75
C GLU A 213 15.08 -19.73 -14.51
N LEU A 214 16.29 -19.32 -14.09
CA LEU A 214 16.93 -19.85 -12.89
C LEU A 214 16.13 -19.55 -11.60
N LEU A 215 15.52 -18.37 -11.49
CA LEU A 215 14.62 -18.04 -10.39
C LEU A 215 13.39 -18.96 -10.38
N VAL A 216 12.73 -19.13 -11.52
CA VAL A 216 11.54 -20.00 -11.63
C VAL A 216 11.90 -21.45 -11.29
N GLU A 217 13.00 -21.98 -11.81
CA GLU A 217 13.51 -23.32 -11.47
C GLU A 217 13.77 -23.45 -9.97
N SER A 218 14.47 -22.48 -9.37
CA SER A 218 14.79 -22.50 -7.94
C SER A 218 13.54 -22.46 -7.05
N LEU A 219 12.50 -21.74 -7.47
CA LEU A 219 11.21 -21.73 -6.75
C LEU A 219 10.48 -23.06 -6.93
N LYS A 220 10.45 -23.62 -8.14
CA LYS A 220 9.79 -24.92 -8.40
C LYS A 220 10.44 -26.07 -7.64
N LEU A 221 11.75 -26.04 -7.41
CA LEU A 221 12.41 -27.00 -6.53
C LEU A 221 11.86 -26.97 -5.09
N LEU A 222 11.48 -25.80 -4.54
CA LEU A 222 10.84 -25.73 -3.22
C LEU A 222 9.45 -26.37 -3.21
N GLU A 223 8.73 -26.28 -4.33
CA GLU A 223 7.43 -26.92 -4.50
C GLU A 223 7.55 -28.45 -4.62
N ASP A 224 8.54 -28.93 -5.40
CA ASP A 224 8.87 -30.35 -5.56
C ASP A 224 9.31 -31.00 -4.23
N GLU A 225 10.04 -30.27 -3.39
CA GLU A 225 10.40 -30.68 -2.03
C GLU A 225 9.22 -30.64 -1.05
N GLY A 226 8.06 -30.12 -1.48
CA GLY A 226 6.85 -30.05 -0.68
C GLY A 226 6.80 -28.91 0.34
N ILE A 227 7.69 -27.92 0.24
CA ILE A 227 7.81 -26.82 1.20
C ILE A 227 6.68 -25.79 1.02
N CYS A 228 6.30 -25.50 -0.21
CA CYS A 228 5.31 -24.48 -0.57
C CYS A 228 4.60 -24.81 -1.88
N GLU A 229 3.61 -24.00 -2.25
CA GLU A 229 3.07 -23.93 -3.62
C GLU A 229 3.59 -22.66 -4.31
N VAL A 230 3.87 -22.73 -5.62
CA VAL A 230 4.49 -21.64 -6.36
C VAL A 230 3.65 -21.20 -7.56
N PHE A 231 3.24 -19.94 -7.55
CA PHE A 231 2.55 -19.27 -8.64
C PHE A 231 3.43 -18.22 -9.29
N VAL A 232 3.70 -18.39 -10.59
CA VAL A 232 4.38 -17.37 -11.42
C VAL A 232 3.30 -16.56 -12.11
N ALA A 233 2.99 -15.39 -11.57
CA ALA A 233 1.87 -14.54 -11.96
C ALA A 233 2.32 -13.38 -12.84
N MET A 234 1.66 -13.17 -13.98
CA MET A 234 1.75 -11.96 -14.79
C MET A 234 0.49 -11.15 -14.55
N MET A 235 0.52 -10.20 -13.60
CA MET A 235 -0.67 -9.51 -13.11
C MET A 235 -1.44 -8.81 -14.23
N GLU A 236 -0.74 -8.25 -15.23
CA GLU A 236 -1.35 -7.60 -16.39
C GLU A 236 -2.16 -8.53 -17.31
N ARG A 237 -2.05 -9.85 -17.12
CA ARG A 237 -2.80 -10.88 -17.84
C ARG A 237 -3.91 -11.52 -17.00
N MET A 238 -4.04 -11.12 -15.74
CA MET A 238 -5.01 -11.67 -14.81
C MET A 238 -6.17 -10.70 -14.62
N SER A 239 -7.38 -11.22 -14.41
CA SER A 239 -8.48 -10.38 -13.94
C SER A 239 -8.16 -9.82 -12.55
N LEU A 240 -8.68 -8.64 -12.19
CA LEU A 240 -8.46 -8.10 -10.85
C LEU A 240 -8.98 -9.03 -9.76
N HIS A 241 -10.08 -9.75 -10.01
CA HIS A 241 -10.58 -10.79 -9.12
C HIS A 241 -9.50 -11.85 -8.83
N ASP A 242 -8.88 -12.40 -9.88
CA ASP A 242 -7.84 -13.44 -9.72
C ASP A 242 -6.56 -12.88 -9.10
N GLN A 243 -6.23 -11.61 -9.38
CA GLN A 243 -5.12 -10.93 -8.71
C GLN A 243 -5.37 -10.90 -7.20
N ILE A 244 -6.57 -10.48 -6.75
CA ILE A 244 -6.95 -10.42 -5.33
C ILE A 244 -7.03 -11.81 -4.70
N ASP A 245 -7.62 -12.78 -5.38
CA ASP A 245 -7.70 -14.17 -4.90
C ASP A 245 -6.32 -14.79 -4.68
N LEU A 246 -5.37 -14.56 -5.60
CA LEU A 246 -4.02 -15.09 -5.47
C LEU A 246 -3.25 -14.42 -4.33
N VAL A 247 -3.25 -13.08 -4.26
CA VAL A 247 -2.43 -12.37 -3.28
C VAL A 247 -2.98 -12.46 -1.86
N SER A 248 -4.31 -12.58 -1.70
CA SER A 248 -4.95 -12.77 -0.39
C SER A 248 -4.65 -14.12 0.25
N ARG A 249 -4.19 -15.10 -0.54
CA ARG A 249 -3.73 -16.41 -0.07
C ARG A 249 -2.21 -16.53 0.03
N SER A 250 -1.49 -15.55 -0.51
CA SER A 250 -0.03 -15.57 -0.58
C SER A 250 0.61 -15.38 0.79
N THR A 251 1.68 -16.13 1.05
CA THR A 251 2.56 -15.96 2.22
C THR A 251 3.79 -15.14 1.85
N ILE A 252 4.36 -15.35 0.66
CA ILE A 252 5.49 -14.56 0.19
C ILE A 252 5.19 -14.00 -1.19
N LEU A 253 5.37 -12.69 -1.36
CA LEU A 253 5.35 -12.03 -2.66
C LEU A 253 6.79 -11.75 -3.11
N ILE A 254 7.09 -12.09 -4.36
CA ILE A 254 8.39 -11.84 -4.99
C ILE A 254 8.15 -11.00 -6.23
N GLY A 255 9.01 -10.03 -6.51
CA GLY A 255 8.94 -9.30 -7.77
C GLY A 255 10.10 -8.35 -7.95
N VAL A 256 10.39 -8.01 -9.20
CA VAL A 256 11.18 -6.81 -9.50
C VAL A 256 10.43 -5.60 -8.98
N HIS A 257 11.13 -4.64 -8.38
CA HIS A 257 10.52 -3.40 -7.88
C HIS A 257 9.49 -2.85 -8.87
N GLY A 258 8.29 -2.51 -8.42
CA GLY A 258 7.24 -1.99 -9.29
C GLY A 258 5.81 -2.30 -8.88
N ASN A 259 4.84 -1.65 -9.55
CA ASN A 259 3.42 -1.60 -9.13
C ASN A 259 2.77 -2.93 -8.78
N GLY A 260 3.22 -4.05 -9.35
CA GLY A 260 2.73 -5.36 -8.95
C GLY A 260 2.88 -5.61 -7.44
N LEU A 261 3.98 -5.14 -6.82
CA LEU A 261 4.22 -5.29 -5.39
C LEU A 261 3.31 -4.42 -4.50
N THR A 262 2.54 -3.49 -5.05
CA THR A 262 1.49 -2.77 -4.30
C THR A 262 0.40 -3.75 -3.82
N HIS A 263 0.20 -4.88 -4.51
CA HIS A 263 -0.77 -5.91 -4.12
C HIS A 263 -0.51 -6.52 -2.74
N GLN A 264 0.67 -6.31 -2.14
CA GLN A 264 0.95 -6.70 -0.76
C GLN A 264 -0.03 -6.12 0.27
N LEU A 265 -0.74 -5.03 -0.07
CA LEU A 265 -1.84 -4.47 0.74
C LEU A 265 -2.95 -5.49 1.00
N TRP A 266 -3.12 -6.44 0.09
CA TRP A 266 -4.13 -7.49 0.17
C TRP A 266 -3.54 -8.81 0.66
N MET A 267 -2.21 -8.89 0.79
CA MET A 267 -1.53 -10.03 1.39
C MET A 267 -1.71 -10.00 2.92
N PRO A 268 -2.12 -11.10 3.54
CA PRO A 268 -2.35 -11.17 4.97
C PRO A 268 -1.04 -11.18 5.77
N PRO A 269 -0.99 -10.51 6.94
CA PRO A 269 0.18 -10.52 7.80
C PRO A 269 0.30 -11.82 8.60
N SER A 270 1.52 -12.26 8.84
CA SER A 270 1.86 -13.40 9.68
C SER A 270 3.34 -13.36 10.05
N HIS A 271 3.78 -14.22 10.96
CA HIS A 271 5.21 -14.37 11.26
C HIS A 271 6.04 -14.79 10.03
N ARG A 272 5.40 -15.34 8.98
CA ARG A 272 6.06 -15.79 7.74
C ARG A 272 5.85 -14.82 6.57
N SER A 273 4.91 -13.90 6.67
CA SER A 273 4.55 -12.99 5.58
C SER A 273 5.74 -12.13 5.15
N THR A 274 6.12 -12.24 3.88
CA THR A 274 7.38 -11.67 3.38
C THR A 274 7.19 -11.06 1.98
N VAL A 275 7.81 -9.91 1.74
CA VAL A 275 7.95 -9.29 0.41
C VAL A 275 9.41 -9.31 0.02
N ILE A 276 9.73 -9.95 -1.10
CA ILE A 276 11.07 -10.03 -1.68
C ILE A 276 11.10 -9.16 -2.93
N GLU A 277 11.76 -8.02 -2.82
CA GLU A 277 11.87 -7.02 -3.87
C GLU A 277 13.23 -7.09 -4.55
N ILE A 278 13.23 -7.34 -5.86
CA ILE A 278 14.43 -7.50 -6.66
C ILE A 278 14.80 -6.15 -7.29
N PHE A 279 16.05 -5.75 -7.06
CA PHE A 279 16.64 -4.52 -7.55
C PHE A 279 17.85 -4.80 -8.44
N ILE A 280 18.22 -3.81 -9.25
CA ILE A 280 19.56 -3.78 -9.80
C ILE A 280 20.58 -3.63 -8.65
N PRO A 281 21.75 -4.28 -8.68
CA PRO A 281 22.66 -4.26 -7.54
C PRO A 281 23.02 -2.84 -7.08
N LYS A 282 23.05 -2.65 -5.76
CA LYS A 282 23.27 -1.37 -5.06
C LYS A 282 22.10 -0.37 -5.12
N ALA A 283 21.04 -0.64 -5.89
CA ALA A 283 19.86 0.20 -5.86
C ALA A 283 18.98 -0.10 -4.65
N TYR A 284 18.42 0.94 -4.05
CA TYR A 284 17.48 0.82 -2.95
C TYR A 284 16.57 2.05 -2.93
N VAL A 285 15.26 1.79 -2.94
CA VAL A 285 14.21 2.80 -2.73
C VAL A 285 13.16 2.21 -1.79
N PHE A 286 12.36 3.09 -1.20
CA PHE A 286 11.43 2.73 -0.14
C PHE A 286 10.01 2.39 -0.62
N ASP A 287 9.80 2.31 -1.95
CA ASP A 287 8.48 2.16 -2.56
C ASP A 287 7.68 1.01 -1.93
N TYR A 288 8.22 -0.20 -1.92
CA TYR A 288 7.51 -1.38 -1.44
C TYR A 288 7.96 -1.87 -0.06
N GLU A 289 9.05 -1.31 0.48
CA GLU A 289 9.46 -1.53 1.87
C GLU A 289 8.55 -0.82 2.88
N LEU A 290 8.15 0.43 2.63
CA LEU A 290 7.28 1.14 3.58
C LEU A 290 5.90 0.50 3.72
N PRO A 291 5.20 0.10 2.63
CA PRO A 291 3.99 -0.69 2.75
C PRO A 291 4.25 -2.01 3.49
N ALA A 292 5.31 -2.75 3.16
CA ALA A 292 5.62 -4.02 3.83
C ALA A 292 5.74 -3.84 5.34
N ARG A 293 6.48 -2.82 5.76
CA ARG A 293 6.68 -2.48 7.17
C ARG A 293 5.38 -2.06 7.86
N ASN A 294 4.54 -1.26 7.20
CA ASN A 294 3.24 -0.86 7.74
C ASN A 294 2.29 -2.04 7.92
N LEU A 295 2.38 -3.03 7.04
CA LEU A 295 1.48 -4.17 6.99
C LEU A 295 1.99 -5.35 7.80
N GLY A 296 3.14 -5.24 8.48
CA GLY A 296 3.72 -6.33 9.27
C GLY A 296 4.42 -7.41 8.45
N HIS A 297 4.73 -7.14 7.18
CA HIS A 297 5.48 -8.03 6.31
C HIS A 297 7.00 -7.84 6.52
N ARG A 298 7.76 -8.94 6.49
CA ARG A 298 9.22 -8.82 6.39
C ARG A 298 9.60 -8.42 4.96
N HIS A 299 10.44 -7.41 4.79
CA HIS A 299 10.93 -7.00 3.48
C HIS A 299 12.38 -7.47 3.26
N TYR A 300 12.66 -7.99 2.07
CA TYR A 300 14.01 -8.25 1.60
C TYR A 300 14.25 -7.49 0.29
N ALA A 301 15.31 -6.69 0.23
CA ALA A 301 15.87 -6.17 -1.01
C ALA A 301 16.90 -7.15 -1.56
N VAL A 302 16.78 -7.53 -2.83
CA VAL A 302 17.68 -8.48 -3.50
C VAL A 302 18.58 -7.75 -4.48
N TRP A 303 19.89 -7.89 -4.30
CA TRP A 303 20.95 -7.49 -5.23
C TRP A 303 21.63 -8.73 -5.76
N ASN A 304 21.13 -9.27 -6.87
CA ASN A 304 21.59 -10.54 -7.45
C ASN A 304 21.51 -11.72 -6.45
N ASP A 305 22.60 -12.04 -5.76
CA ASP A 305 22.75 -13.11 -4.78
C ASP A 305 22.74 -12.63 -3.32
N THR A 306 22.75 -11.31 -3.11
CA THR A 306 22.77 -10.68 -1.79
C THR A 306 21.38 -10.23 -1.41
N LEU A 307 20.88 -10.69 -0.25
CA LEU A 307 19.57 -10.29 0.28
C LEU A 307 19.75 -9.45 1.53
N ILE A 308 19.17 -8.25 1.53
CA ILE A 308 19.28 -7.25 2.57
C ILE A 308 17.91 -7.10 3.23
N THR A 309 17.87 -7.13 4.55
CA THR A 309 16.65 -6.88 5.33
C THR A 309 16.99 -6.03 6.55
N TYR A 310 16.01 -5.27 7.04
CA TYR A 310 16.18 -4.38 8.17
C TYR A 310 15.15 -4.69 9.26
N PRO A 311 15.58 -4.90 10.53
CA PRO A 311 14.64 -5.04 11.63
C PRO A 311 13.79 -3.77 11.86
N LYS A 312 12.78 -3.89 12.72
CA LYS A 312 11.97 -2.75 13.18
C LYS A 312 12.90 -1.67 13.77
N GLY A 313 12.73 -0.43 13.33
CA GLY A 313 13.53 0.72 13.78
C GLY A 313 14.84 0.97 13.01
N THR A 314 15.26 0.05 12.14
CA THR A 314 16.41 0.29 11.24
C THR A 314 15.99 0.24 9.77
N TYR A 315 16.78 0.85 8.90
CA TYR A 315 16.47 1.06 7.48
C TYR A 315 17.77 1.29 6.70
N TYR A 316 17.69 1.12 5.38
CA TYR A 316 18.74 1.52 4.45
C TYR A 316 19.01 3.03 4.55
N LYS A 317 20.25 3.47 4.36
CA LYS A 317 20.61 4.89 4.47
C LYS A 317 20.52 5.58 3.11
N GLY A 318 19.57 6.50 2.97
CA GLY A 318 19.34 7.26 1.73
C GLY A 318 18.61 6.44 0.69
N ILE A 319 18.69 6.86 -0.57
CA ILE A 319 18.14 6.14 -1.72
C ILE A 319 19.18 6.08 -2.83
N THR A 320 19.09 5.05 -3.67
CA THR A 320 19.95 4.93 -4.86
C THR A 320 19.15 4.22 -5.95
N TYR A 321 18.98 4.86 -7.09
CA TYR A 321 18.31 4.23 -8.22
C TYR A 321 19.27 3.28 -8.97
N GLY A 322 20.55 3.62 -9.10
CA GLY A 322 21.52 2.79 -9.83
C GLY A 322 21.25 2.77 -11.34
N ASP A 323 22.28 2.45 -12.12
CA ASP A 323 22.16 2.39 -13.59
C ASP A 323 21.24 1.23 -13.98
N GLY A 324 20.28 1.48 -14.86
CA GLY A 324 19.34 0.46 -15.31
C GLY A 324 18.21 0.14 -14.31
N PHE A 325 17.95 1.01 -13.32
CA PHE A 325 16.87 0.81 -12.34
C PHE A 325 15.53 0.43 -12.98
N HIS A 326 15.10 1.15 -14.02
CA HIS A 326 13.89 0.86 -14.78
C HIS A 326 14.15 0.02 -16.05
N GLY A 327 15.32 -0.60 -16.13
CA GLY A 327 15.79 -1.36 -17.28
C GLY A 327 15.21 -2.77 -17.37
N ASN A 328 15.59 -3.46 -18.44
CA ASN A 328 15.10 -4.79 -18.82
C ASN A 328 16.10 -5.92 -18.53
N SER A 329 17.16 -5.63 -17.77
CA SER A 329 18.30 -6.52 -17.53
C SER A 329 18.68 -6.55 -16.05
N ILE A 330 17.67 -6.71 -15.18
CA ILE A 330 17.89 -6.76 -13.73
C ILE A 330 18.35 -8.19 -13.34
N PRO A 331 19.51 -8.35 -12.70
CA PRO A 331 20.04 -9.67 -12.38
C PRO A 331 19.41 -10.23 -11.09
N VAL A 332 19.28 -11.55 -11.02
CA VAL A 332 18.90 -12.26 -9.80
C VAL A 332 19.50 -13.66 -9.78
N TYR A 333 20.01 -14.08 -8.62
CA TYR A 333 20.45 -15.45 -8.42
C TYR A 333 19.38 -16.24 -7.68
N GLY A 334 18.55 -16.97 -8.44
CA GLY A 334 17.42 -17.78 -7.95
C GLY A 334 17.70 -18.61 -6.69
N PRO A 335 18.82 -19.35 -6.60
CA PRO A 335 19.12 -20.18 -5.44
C PRO A 335 19.28 -19.39 -4.13
N ALA A 336 19.76 -18.14 -4.18
CA ALA A 336 19.86 -17.29 -2.99
C ALA A 336 18.47 -16.87 -2.48
N VAL A 337 17.55 -16.54 -3.40
CA VAL A 337 16.15 -16.22 -3.07
C VAL A 337 15.44 -17.44 -2.49
N ALA A 338 15.57 -18.60 -3.13
CA ALA A 338 14.96 -19.85 -2.66
C ALA A 338 15.47 -20.27 -1.27
N ARG A 339 16.76 -20.08 -0.98
CA ARG A 339 17.32 -20.32 0.35
C ARG A 339 16.65 -19.46 1.42
N VAL A 340 16.49 -18.16 1.18
CA VAL A 340 15.81 -17.26 2.15
C VAL A 340 14.33 -17.63 2.31
N ILE A 341 13.64 -18.02 1.23
CA ILE A 341 12.25 -18.50 1.32
C ILE A 341 12.18 -19.73 2.22
N ARG A 342 13.04 -20.73 1.99
CA ARG A 342 13.12 -21.93 2.83
C ARG A 342 13.32 -21.55 4.29
N GLU A 343 14.34 -20.73 4.59
CA GLU A 343 14.61 -20.24 5.94
C GLU A 343 13.38 -19.59 6.58
N ARG A 344 12.67 -18.71 5.85
CA ARG A 344 11.46 -18.01 6.34
C ARG A 344 10.27 -18.93 6.57
N LEU A 345 10.11 -19.97 5.75
CA LEU A 345 9.02 -20.93 5.88
C LEU A 345 9.31 -22.05 6.90
N THR A 346 10.58 -22.29 7.23
CA THR A 346 10.99 -23.30 8.21
C THR A 346 11.43 -22.72 9.56
N GLU A 347 11.56 -21.38 9.68
CA GLU A 347 11.96 -20.73 10.93
C GLU A 347 11.02 -21.15 12.08
N PRO A 348 11.56 -21.57 13.25
CA PRO A 348 10.76 -21.86 14.43
C PRO A 348 10.03 -20.62 14.90
N ILE A 349 8.73 -20.73 15.15
CA ILE A 349 7.96 -19.64 15.74
C ILE A 349 8.25 -19.65 17.24
N THR A 350 9.16 -18.80 17.69
CA THR A 350 9.39 -18.63 19.12
C THR A 350 8.21 -17.89 19.73
N SER A 351 7.51 -18.54 20.67
CA SER A 351 6.44 -17.94 21.47
C SER A 351 6.99 -16.87 22.42
N ARG A 352 7.38 -15.72 21.90
CA ARG A 352 7.70 -14.53 22.70
C ARG A 352 6.97 -13.33 22.14
N GLY A 353 5.74 -13.17 22.60
CA GLY A 353 4.87 -12.05 22.29
C GLY A 353 3.44 -12.26 22.77
N GLY A 354 3.26 -12.93 23.92
CA GLY A 354 2.00 -12.77 24.65
C GLY A 354 1.92 -11.29 25.03
N ALA A 355 1.00 -10.57 24.39
CA ALA A 355 0.61 -9.25 24.84
C ALA A 355 0.18 -9.36 26.30
N ARG A 356 1.04 -8.87 27.19
CA ARG A 356 0.60 -8.39 28.49
C ARG A 356 0.13 -6.95 28.27
N ASN A 357 -1.10 -6.72 28.72
CA ASN A 357 -1.87 -5.49 28.85
C ASN A 357 -2.66 -5.08 27.61
#